data_AF-A0A8S3FH82-F1
#
_entry.id   AF-A0A8S3FH82-F1
#
_cell.length_a   1.000
_cell.length_b   1.000
_cell.length_c   1.000
_cell.angle_alpha   90.00
_cell.angle_beta   90.00
_cell.angle_gamma   90.00
#
_symmetry.space_group_name_H-M   'P 1'
#
loop_
_entity.id
_entity.type
_entity.pdbx_description
1 polymer ?
#
loop_
_entity_poly.entity_id
_entity_poly.type
_entity_poly.pdbx_seq_one_letter_code
_entity_poly.pdbx_strand_id
1 'polypeptide(L)'
;MYTDDEKLNSHAVMLMHYLIKGLSHIDFYWGVVTRYVELDEDDQKDYKPGEILTWLQFSSADKGGQDMTHFKERNTVFKIASLTGRAIRYFSNCADEEDEVLFLPHSCFLVCQVIERKPQRQIFLRQIELGLSKYVILWVDDNIFDEDWGNKRLMERATTQGARINVHFVPKSNTESALSFLRSEFGRRMKEKESFRIVTDMKRTNEADSSTA
;
A
#
# COMPACT_ATOMS: atom_id res chain seq x y z
N MET A 1 18.10 -26.39 -26.18
CA MET A 1 16.68 -26.34 -26.57
C MET A 1 15.92 -26.28 -25.25
N TYR A 2 15.39 -25.11 -24.87
CA TYR A 2 14.72 -24.96 -23.57
C TYR A 2 13.49 -25.87 -23.50
N THR A 3 13.25 -26.48 -22.35
CA THR A 3 12.01 -27.23 -22.09
C THR A 3 10.83 -26.25 -22.11
N ASP A 4 9.63 -26.75 -22.37
CA ASP A 4 8.46 -25.87 -22.45
C ASP A 4 8.16 -25.18 -21.10
N ASP A 5 8.53 -25.80 -19.98
CA ASP A 5 8.48 -25.19 -18.64
C ASP A 5 9.48 -24.04 -18.47
N GLU A 6 10.70 -24.17 -18.99
CA GLU A 6 11.71 -23.11 -18.95
C GLU A 6 11.29 -21.90 -19.80
N LYS A 7 10.63 -22.13 -20.93
CA LYS A 7 10.08 -21.05 -21.77
C LYS A 7 8.88 -20.36 -21.11
N LEU A 8 7.98 -21.14 -20.51
CA LEU A 8 6.83 -20.60 -19.77
C LEU A 8 7.28 -19.71 -18.61
N ASN A 9 8.27 -20.17 -17.85
CA ASN A 9 8.85 -19.42 -16.74
C ASN A 9 9.55 -18.13 -17.22
N SER A 10 10.29 -18.20 -18.34
CA SER A 10 10.91 -17.03 -18.95
C SER A 10 9.89 -15.96 -19.37
N HIS A 11 8.77 -16.35 -19.99
CA HIS A 11 7.71 -15.42 -20.37
C HIS A 11 7.00 -14.83 -19.15
N ALA A 12 6.71 -15.63 -18.12
CA ALA A 12 6.10 -15.15 -16.89
C ALA A 12 6.99 -14.08 -16.21
N VAL A 13 8.29 -14.33 -16.11
CA VAL A 13 9.25 -13.36 -15.56
C VAL A 13 9.28 -12.07 -16.38
N MET A 14 9.27 -12.16 -17.71
CA MET A 14 9.21 -10.98 -18.58
C MET A 14 7.92 -10.18 -18.37
N LEU A 15 6.76 -10.84 -18.33
CA LEU A 15 5.48 -10.20 -18.10
C LEU A 15 5.46 -9.49 -16.74
N MET A 16 5.89 -10.16 -15.68
CA MET A 16 5.99 -9.58 -14.35
C MET A 16 6.92 -8.37 -14.32
N HIS A 17 8.08 -8.46 -14.99
CA HIS A 17 9.04 -7.35 -15.07
C HIS A 17 8.41 -6.11 -15.73
N TYR A 18 7.81 -6.27 -16.91
CA TYR A 18 7.23 -5.15 -17.63
C TYR A 18 5.98 -4.60 -16.95
N LEU A 19 5.16 -5.45 -16.33
CA LEU A 19 4.00 -5.02 -15.56
C LEU A 19 4.41 -4.17 -14.35
N ILE A 20 5.35 -4.64 -13.53
CA ILE A 20 5.87 -3.89 -12.38
C ILE A 20 6.49 -2.57 -12.85
N LYS A 21 7.27 -2.60 -13.94
CA LYS A 21 7.87 -1.41 -14.52
C LYS A 21 6.82 -0.40 -14.99
N GLY A 22 5.78 -0.84 -15.70
CA GLY A 22 4.68 0.01 -16.13
C GLY A 22 3.94 0.64 -14.94
N LEU A 23 3.57 -0.17 -13.95
CA LEU A 23 2.89 0.26 -12.74
C LEU A 23 3.75 1.23 -11.90
N SER A 24 5.08 1.17 -11.99
CA SER A 24 5.96 2.12 -11.31
C SER A 24 5.87 3.56 -11.82
N HIS A 25 5.28 3.76 -13.00
CA HIS A 25 5.03 5.06 -13.60
C HIS A 25 3.61 5.60 -13.37
N ILE A 26 2.76 4.84 -12.69
CA ILE A 26 1.41 5.25 -12.32
C ILE A 26 1.45 5.78 -10.88
N ASP A 27 0.77 6.91 -10.65
CA ASP A 27 0.69 7.56 -9.34
C ASP A 27 -0.04 6.68 -8.32
N PHE A 28 0.19 6.91 -7.03
CA PHE A 28 -0.41 6.08 -6.00
C PHE A 28 -1.84 6.53 -5.74
N TYR A 29 -2.73 5.56 -5.59
CA TYR A 29 -4.06 5.81 -5.08
C TYR A 29 -4.07 5.79 -3.55
N TRP A 30 -4.37 6.95 -2.96
CA TRP A 30 -4.48 7.13 -1.52
C TRP A 30 -5.96 7.31 -1.21
N GLY A 31 -6.54 6.36 -0.50
CA GLY A 31 -7.97 6.38 -0.25
C GLY A 31 -8.50 5.00 0.12
N VAL A 32 -9.80 4.92 0.34
CA VAL A 32 -10.44 3.65 0.71
C VAL A 32 -10.93 2.95 -0.55
N VAL A 33 -10.46 1.73 -0.76
CA VAL A 33 -10.93 0.83 -1.82
C VAL A 33 -11.69 -0.36 -1.22
N THR A 34 -12.51 -1.00 -2.03
CA THR A 34 -13.35 -2.13 -1.64
C THR A 34 -12.99 -3.37 -2.46
N ARG A 35 -12.77 -4.51 -1.79
CA ARG A 35 -12.60 -5.80 -2.46
C ARG A 35 -13.58 -6.80 -1.87
N TYR A 36 -14.39 -7.43 -2.72
CA TYR A 36 -15.27 -8.52 -2.32
C TYR A 36 -14.53 -9.84 -2.51
N VAL A 37 -14.53 -10.70 -1.50
CA VAL A 37 -13.82 -11.98 -1.51
C VAL A 37 -14.65 -13.08 -0.87
N GLU A 38 -14.48 -14.30 -1.36
CA GLU A 38 -14.97 -15.49 -0.68
C GLU A 38 -13.84 -16.04 0.17
N LEU A 39 -14.04 -16.13 1.48
CA LEU A 39 -13.09 -16.75 2.39
C LEU A 39 -13.75 -17.96 3.06
N ASP A 40 -13.07 -19.10 3.09
CA ASP A 40 -13.56 -20.21 3.90
C ASP A 40 -13.42 -19.92 5.41
N GLU A 41 -13.96 -20.81 6.25
CA GLU A 41 -13.91 -20.62 7.70
C GLU A 41 -12.49 -20.64 8.28
N ASP A 42 -11.53 -21.27 7.60
CA ASP A 42 -10.15 -21.37 8.07
C ASP A 42 -9.38 -20.09 7.74
N ASP A 43 -9.45 -19.60 6.50
CA ASP A 43 -8.88 -18.33 6.06
C ASP A 43 -9.40 -17.16 6.91
N GLN A 44 -10.69 -17.21 7.25
CA GLN A 44 -11.33 -16.21 8.09
C GLN A 44 -10.68 -16.04 9.48
N LYS A 45 -10.01 -17.07 10.00
CA LYS A 45 -9.36 -17.04 11.33
C LYS A 45 -8.05 -16.24 11.31
N ASP A 46 -7.45 -16.02 10.15
CA ASP A 46 -6.19 -15.29 10.01
C ASP A 46 -6.40 -13.77 10.09
N TYR A 47 -7.62 -13.31 9.83
CA TYR A 47 -7.97 -11.89 9.88
C TYR A 47 -8.41 -11.49 11.30
N LYS A 48 -7.45 -11.19 12.16
CA LYS A 48 -7.68 -10.65 13.52
C LYS A 48 -7.11 -9.25 13.67
N PRO A 49 -7.78 -8.32 14.37
CA PRO A 49 -7.24 -6.98 14.60
C PRO A 49 -5.83 -7.03 15.20
N GLY A 50 -4.90 -6.28 14.60
CA GLY A 50 -3.48 -6.27 14.97
C GLY A 50 -2.60 -7.17 14.10
N GLU A 51 -3.16 -8.14 13.39
CA GLU A 51 -2.40 -9.01 12.50
C GLU A 51 -1.93 -8.28 11.24
N ILE A 52 -0.75 -8.70 10.74
CA ILE A 52 -0.19 -8.22 9.48
C ILE A 52 -0.27 -9.33 8.46
N LEU A 53 -0.88 -9.02 7.32
CA LEU A 53 -1.06 -9.92 6.20
C LEU A 53 -0.21 -9.47 5.03
N THR A 54 0.27 -10.42 4.25
CA THR A 54 1.01 -10.14 3.00
C THR A 54 0.30 -10.83 1.85
N TRP A 55 -0.12 -10.05 0.86
CA TRP A 55 -0.65 -10.60 -0.38
C TRP A 55 0.51 -10.94 -1.31
N LEU A 56 0.71 -12.23 -1.56
CA LEU A 56 1.86 -12.73 -2.33
C LEU A 56 1.74 -12.45 -3.83
N GLN A 57 0.52 -12.27 -4.33
CA GLN A 57 0.24 -12.06 -5.74
C GLN A 57 -0.36 -10.67 -5.97
N PHE A 58 -0.40 -10.25 -7.23
CA PHE A 58 -1.22 -9.12 -7.63
C PHE A 58 -2.64 -9.27 -7.11
N SER A 59 -3.19 -8.19 -6.59
CA SER A 59 -4.55 -8.16 -6.07
C SER A 59 -5.17 -6.84 -6.45
N SER A 60 -6.45 -6.84 -6.77
CA SER A 60 -7.17 -5.65 -7.19
C SER A 60 -8.30 -5.30 -6.22
N ALA A 61 -8.70 -4.04 -6.21
CA ALA A 61 -9.86 -3.58 -5.49
C ALA A 61 -10.52 -2.47 -6.29
N ASP A 62 -11.80 -2.24 -6.03
CA ASP A 62 -12.54 -1.17 -6.67
C ASP A 62 -12.49 0.10 -5.82
N LYS A 63 -12.31 1.26 -6.44
CA LYS A 63 -12.26 2.57 -5.77
C LYS A 63 -13.61 2.99 -5.17
N GLY A 64 -14.71 2.30 -5.48
CA GLY A 64 -16.04 2.57 -4.95
C GLY A 64 -17.01 3.14 -5.99
N GLY A 65 -17.04 2.54 -7.19
CA GLY A 65 -17.97 2.87 -8.27
C GLY A 65 -19.41 2.43 -7.98
N GLN A 66 -20.37 2.99 -8.74
CA GLN A 66 -21.81 2.80 -8.49
C GLN A 66 -22.33 1.37 -8.66
N ASP A 67 -21.58 0.41 -9.22
CA ASP A 67 -22.15 -0.91 -9.43
C ASP A 67 -21.17 -2.10 -9.39
N MET A 68 -20.74 -2.49 -8.19
CA MET A 68 -20.04 -3.76 -7.94
C MET A 68 -21.01 -4.97 -7.88
N THR A 69 -22.07 -5.00 -8.69
CA THR A 69 -23.11 -6.06 -8.64
C THR A 69 -22.54 -7.47 -8.76
N HIS A 70 -21.50 -7.67 -9.57
CA HIS A 70 -20.91 -8.97 -9.85
C HIS A 70 -20.28 -9.69 -8.65
N PHE A 71 -19.94 -8.97 -7.58
CA PHE A 71 -19.27 -9.56 -6.41
C PHE A 71 -20.02 -9.36 -5.08
N LYS A 72 -21.24 -8.80 -5.10
CA LYS A 72 -22.05 -8.58 -3.89
C LYS A 72 -22.46 -9.87 -3.18
N GLU A 73 -22.39 -11.02 -3.84
CA GLU A 73 -22.76 -12.32 -3.24
C GLU A 73 -21.66 -12.96 -2.39
N ARG A 74 -20.43 -12.41 -2.46
CA ARG A 74 -19.28 -12.94 -1.71
C ARG A 74 -19.47 -12.80 -0.21
N ASN A 75 -18.95 -13.72 0.58
CA ASN A 75 -19.19 -13.73 2.02
C ASN A 75 -18.43 -12.66 2.84
N THR A 76 -17.40 -12.04 2.26
CA THR A 76 -16.54 -11.07 2.94
C THR A 76 -16.24 -9.84 2.08
N VAL A 77 -16.20 -8.68 2.73
CA VAL A 77 -15.83 -7.40 2.11
C VAL A 77 -14.63 -6.80 2.82
N PHE A 78 -13.56 -6.56 2.08
CA PHE A 78 -12.42 -5.78 2.54
C PHE A 78 -12.64 -4.30 2.26
N LYS A 79 -12.44 -3.47 3.29
CA LYS A 79 -12.34 -2.01 3.19
C LYS A 79 -10.90 -1.64 3.45
N ILE A 80 -10.19 -1.21 2.42
CA ILE A 80 -8.73 -1.10 2.44
C ILE A 80 -8.35 0.37 2.32
N ALA A 81 -7.72 0.92 3.34
CA ALA A 81 -7.01 2.20 3.22
C ALA A 81 -5.72 1.96 2.41
N SER A 82 -5.77 2.26 1.12
CA SER A 82 -4.68 2.15 0.16
C SER A 82 -3.68 3.28 0.33
N LEU A 83 -2.42 2.95 0.09
CA LEU A 83 -1.27 3.86 0.20
C LEU A 83 -0.37 3.78 -1.03
N THR A 84 -0.18 2.58 -1.56
CA THR A 84 0.64 2.29 -2.75
C THR A 84 -0.11 1.45 -3.77
N GLY A 85 -1.46 1.41 -3.74
CA GLY A 85 -2.26 0.92 -4.86
C GLY A 85 -2.08 1.80 -6.11
N ARG A 86 -2.32 1.26 -7.30
CA ARG A 86 -2.26 1.97 -8.58
C ARG A 86 -3.65 2.04 -9.20
N ALA A 87 -4.18 3.23 -9.43
CA ALA A 87 -5.41 3.38 -10.18
C ALA A 87 -5.13 3.07 -11.66
N ILE A 88 -5.67 1.97 -12.17
CA ILE A 88 -5.37 1.47 -13.53
C ILE A 88 -6.53 1.62 -14.51
N ARG A 89 -7.62 2.27 -14.10
CA ARG A 89 -8.80 2.51 -14.93
C ARG A 89 -8.46 2.95 -16.36
N TYR A 90 -7.63 3.97 -16.53
CA TYR A 90 -7.28 4.53 -17.85
C TYR A 90 -6.40 3.62 -18.74
N PHE A 91 -5.95 2.49 -18.20
CA PHE A 91 -5.13 1.50 -18.91
C PHE A 91 -5.87 0.16 -19.11
N SER A 92 -7.08 0.03 -18.55
CA SER A 92 -7.90 -1.17 -18.64
C SER A 92 -8.89 -1.09 -19.79
N ASN A 93 -9.16 -2.22 -20.44
CA ASN A 93 -10.23 -2.32 -21.45
C ASN A 93 -11.64 -2.28 -20.82
N CYS A 94 -11.74 -2.41 -19.49
CA CYS A 94 -12.99 -2.39 -18.73
C CYS A 94 -13.18 -1.07 -17.97
N ALA A 95 -12.56 0.02 -18.42
CA ALA A 95 -12.55 1.32 -17.75
C ALA A 95 -13.94 1.94 -17.50
N ASP A 96 -14.94 1.51 -18.27
CA ASP A 96 -16.33 1.97 -18.16
C ASP A 96 -17.12 1.20 -17.09
N GLU A 97 -16.62 0.04 -16.68
CA GLU A 97 -17.28 -0.88 -15.73
C GLU A 97 -16.60 -0.88 -14.36
N GLU A 98 -15.27 -0.71 -14.31
CA GLU A 98 -14.47 -0.83 -13.09
C GLU A 98 -13.56 0.39 -12.86
N ASP A 99 -13.52 0.88 -11.61
CA ASP A 99 -12.54 1.90 -11.18
C ASP A 99 -11.44 1.20 -10.36
N GLU A 100 -10.68 0.37 -11.07
CA GLU A 100 -9.76 -0.59 -10.48
C GLU A 100 -8.49 0.06 -9.90
N VAL A 101 -8.16 -0.36 -8.68
CA VAL A 101 -6.91 -0.11 -7.99
C VAL A 101 -6.15 -1.41 -7.81
N LEU A 102 -4.97 -1.50 -8.42
CA LEU A 102 -4.13 -2.68 -8.41
C LEU A 102 -3.02 -2.56 -7.34
N PHE A 103 -2.87 -3.59 -6.53
CA PHE A 103 -1.80 -3.77 -5.55
C PHE A 103 -0.73 -4.69 -6.10
N LEU A 104 0.54 -4.29 -5.91
CA LEU A 104 1.69 -5.09 -6.30
C LEU A 104 1.84 -6.34 -5.41
N PRO A 105 2.51 -7.40 -5.90
CA PRO A 105 2.90 -8.53 -5.09
C PRO A 105 3.66 -8.09 -3.83
N HIS A 106 3.45 -8.81 -2.75
CA HIS A 106 4.00 -8.56 -1.41
C HIS A 106 3.47 -7.29 -0.72
N SER A 107 2.36 -6.73 -1.20
CA SER A 107 1.65 -5.66 -0.47
C SER A 107 1.26 -6.16 0.93
N CYS A 108 1.58 -5.36 1.94
CA CYS A 108 1.34 -5.69 3.34
C CYS A 108 0.18 -4.88 3.91
N PHE A 109 -0.65 -5.51 4.73
CA PHE A 109 -1.85 -4.92 5.28
C PHE A 109 -1.95 -5.22 6.78
N LEU A 110 -2.24 -4.19 7.57
CA LEU A 110 -2.63 -4.33 8.97
C LEU A 110 -4.15 -4.54 9.03
N VAL A 111 -4.60 -5.59 9.72
CA VAL A 111 -6.02 -5.76 10.05
C VAL A 111 -6.35 -4.78 11.18
N CYS A 112 -7.17 -3.78 10.89
CA CYS A 112 -7.56 -2.75 11.85
C CYS A 112 -8.80 -3.16 12.63
N GLN A 113 -9.79 -3.73 11.96
CA GLN A 113 -11.08 -4.06 12.54
C GLN A 113 -11.75 -5.19 11.76
N VAL A 114 -12.52 -6.00 12.48
CA VAL A 114 -13.42 -7.00 11.91
C VAL A 114 -14.82 -6.70 12.43
N ILE A 115 -15.80 -6.64 11.54
CA ILE A 115 -17.21 -6.49 11.89
C ILE A 115 -17.99 -7.68 11.31
N GLU A 116 -18.53 -8.49 12.20
CA GLU A 116 -19.47 -9.55 11.82
C GLU A 116 -20.84 -8.93 11.51
N ARG A 117 -21.19 -8.86 10.22
CA ARG A 117 -22.53 -8.46 9.76
C ARG A 117 -23.06 -9.55 8.86
N LYS A 118 -24.37 -9.81 8.92
CA LYS A 118 -25.03 -10.66 7.92
C LYS A 118 -25.58 -9.75 6.80
N PRO A 119 -25.48 -10.14 5.52
CA PRO A 119 -24.95 -11.41 5.04
C PRO A 119 -23.41 -11.48 4.93
N GLN A 120 -22.71 -10.34 5.05
CA GLN A 120 -21.27 -10.26 4.77
C GLN A 120 -20.43 -9.74 5.94
N ARG A 121 -19.36 -10.47 6.26
CA ARG A 121 -18.32 -10.02 7.17
C ARG A 121 -17.55 -8.85 6.55
N GLN A 122 -17.25 -7.83 7.35
CA GLN A 122 -16.45 -6.69 6.90
C GLN A 122 -15.11 -6.66 7.61
N ILE A 123 -14.02 -6.58 6.84
CA ILE A 123 -12.66 -6.53 7.37
C ILE A 123 -12.00 -5.23 6.90
N PHE A 124 -11.58 -4.41 7.86
CA PHE A 124 -10.93 -3.14 7.61
C PHE A 124 -9.44 -3.36 7.62
N LEU A 125 -8.80 -3.08 6.49
CA LEU A 125 -7.39 -3.23 6.25
C LEU A 125 -6.76 -1.85 6.06
N ARG A 126 -5.54 -1.68 6.55
CA ARG A 126 -4.70 -0.53 6.21
C ARG A 126 -3.45 -1.03 5.54
N GLN A 127 -3.17 -0.58 4.34
CA GLN A 127 -1.89 -0.88 3.70
C GLN A 127 -0.75 -0.26 4.52
N ILE A 128 0.29 -1.05 4.77
CA ILE A 128 1.45 -0.62 5.55
C ILE A 128 2.74 -0.95 4.80
N GLU A 129 3.72 -0.06 4.96
CA GLU A 129 5.07 -0.30 4.48
C GLU A 129 5.97 -0.70 5.66
N LEU A 130 6.66 -1.84 5.52
CA LEU A 130 7.50 -2.42 6.57
C LEU A 130 8.98 -1.99 6.47
N GLY A 131 9.33 -1.25 5.42
CA GLY A 131 10.69 -0.74 5.22
C GLY A 131 11.71 -1.83 4.89
N LEU A 132 11.31 -2.95 4.25
CA LEU A 132 12.21 -4.07 3.93
C LEU A 132 13.14 -3.76 2.74
N SER A 133 13.88 -2.66 2.81
CA SER A 133 14.81 -2.21 1.79
C SER A 133 16.17 -1.78 2.36
N LYS A 134 17.13 -1.53 1.46
CA LYS A 134 18.44 -0.98 1.78
C LYS A 134 18.33 0.47 2.24
N TYR A 135 17.57 1.32 1.54
CA TYR A 135 17.37 2.71 1.91
C TYR A 135 15.93 2.91 2.33
N VAL A 136 15.72 3.39 3.55
CA VAL A 136 14.40 3.48 4.16
C VAL A 136 14.21 4.88 4.73
N ILE A 137 13.11 5.52 4.33
CA ILE A 137 12.74 6.84 4.81
C ILE A 137 11.42 6.72 5.56
N LEU A 138 11.46 6.89 6.89
CA LEU A 138 10.24 7.08 7.67
C LEU A 138 9.72 8.49 7.41
N TRP A 139 8.61 8.59 6.69
CA TRP A 139 7.98 9.86 6.35
C TRP A 139 6.81 10.11 7.32
N VAL A 140 6.88 11.18 8.10
CA VAL A 140 5.85 11.54 9.09
C VAL A 140 5.20 12.84 8.65
N ASP A 141 3.91 12.76 8.34
CA ASP A 141 3.14 13.88 7.80
C ASP A 141 1.67 13.73 8.20
N ASP A 142 1.13 14.76 8.85
CA ASP A 142 -0.23 14.72 9.40
C ASP A 142 -1.31 14.73 8.29
N ASN A 143 -0.94 15.15 7.07
CA ASN A 143 -1.85 15.26 5.92
C ASN A 143 -1.62 14.13 4.90
N ILE A 144 -1.01 13.01 5.29
CA ILE A 144 -0.67 11.91 4.38
C ILE A 144 -1.85 11.14 3.78
N PHE A 145 -3.08 11.54 4.07
CA PHE A 145 -4.28 10.99 3.43
C PHE A 145 -5.09 12.06 2.70
N ASP A 146 -4.60 13.30 2.66
CA ASP A 146 -5.19 14.37 1.86
C ASP A 146 -4.69 14.24 0.42
N GLU A 147 -5.63 14.05 -0.52
CA GLU A 147 -5.33 13.85 -1.94
C GLU A 147 -4.69 15.09 -2.59
N ASP A 148 -4.99 16.29 -2.08
CA ASP A 148 -4.51 17.58 -2.59
C ASP A 148 -3.20 18.03 -1.93
N TRP A 149 -2.67 17.23 -1.00
CA TRP A 149 -1.46 17.59 -0.24
C TRP A 149 -0.21 17.56 -1.12
N GLY A 150 0.45 18.70 -1.27
CA GLY A 150 1.59 18.87 -2.19
C GLY A 150 2.77 17.93 -1.94
N ASN A 151 3.01 17.54 -0.70
CA ASN A 151 4.12 16.64 -0.35
C ASN A 151 3.91 15.21 -0.86
N LYS A 152 2.67 14.78 -1.10
CA LYS A 152 2.36 13.46 -1.67
C LYS A 152 3.12 13.26 -2.98
N ARG A 153 3.00 14.22 -3.89
CA ARG A 153 3.66 14.19 -5.21
C ARG A 153 5.19 14.17 -5.09
N LEU A 154 5.75 14.81 -4.06
CA LEU A 154 7.19 14.78 -3.80
C LEU A 154 7.65 13.38 -3.38
N MET A 155 6.92 12.76 -2.44
CA MET A 155 7.23 11.40 -1.97
C MET A 155 7.11 10.37 -3.10
N GLU A 156 6.06 10.46 -3.93
CA GLU A 156 5.86 9.59 -5.09
C GLU A 156 6.98 9.75 -6.12
N ARG A 157 7.29 10.99 -6.51
CA ARG A 157 8.41 11.26 -7.43
C ARG A 157 9.74 10.76 -6.89
N ALA A 158 10.00 10.97 -5.59
CA ALA A 158 11.20 10.48 -4.94
C ALA A 158 11.25 8.94 -4.89
N THR A 159 10.10 8.28 -4.74
CA THR A 159 10.00 6.82 -4.83
C THR A 159 10.33 6.32 -6.24
N THR A 160 9.74 6.93 -7.27
CA THR A 160 9.97 6.55 -8.67
C THR A 160 11.42 6.82 -9.11
N GLN A 161 12.00 7.97 -8.75
CA GLN A 161 13.40 8.28 -9.05
C GLN A 161 14.37 7.42 -8.21
N GLY A 162 14.03 7.19 -6.94
CA GLY A 162 14.78 6.39 -5.98
C GLY A 162 14.70 4.89 -6.22
N ALA A 163 13.83 4.41 -7.11
CA ALA A 163 13.69 2.99 -7.44
C ALA A 163 15.02 2.36 -7.89
N ARG A 164 15.88 3.13 -8.58
CA ARG A 164 17.21 2.65 -9.02
C ARG A 164 18.15 2.27 -7.87
N ILE A 165 18.03 2.98 -6.75
CA ILE A 165 18.83 2.71 -5.54
C ILE A 165 18.01 1.99 -4.47
N ASN A 166 16.76 1.62 -4.78
CA ASN A 166 15.83 0.95 -3.89
C ASN A 166 15.49 1.79 -2.64
N VAL A 167 15.13 3.07 -2.82
CA VAL A 167 14.55 3.87 -1.72
C VAL A 167 13.14 3.42 -1.42
N HIS A 168 12.83 3.22 -0.15
CA HIS A 168 11.52 2.81 0.31
C HIS A 168 10.99 3.77 1.38
N PHE A 169 9.80 4.31 1.15
CA PHE A 169 9.16 5.22 2.09
C PHE A 169 8.25 4.42 3.04
N VAL A 170 8.30 4.76 4.32
CA VAL A 170 7.41 4.24 5.35
C VAL A 170 6.57 5.40 5.86
N PRO A 171 5.40 5.64 5.26
CA PRO A 171 4.56 6.78 5.61
C PRO A 171 3.81 6.56 6.94
N LYS A 172 3.69 7.63 7.71
CA LYS A 172 3.00 7.70 9.01
C LYS A 172 2.25 9.01 9.12
N SER A 173 0.99 8.91 9.55
CA SER A 173 0.05 10.02 9.58
C SER A 173 0.10 10.88 10.84
N ASN A 174 1.01 10.57 11.77
CA ASN A 174 1.23 11.33 13.00
C ASN A 174 2.47 10.80 13.76
N THR A 175 2.90 11.57 14.76
CA THR A 175 4.01 11.21 15.65
C THR A 175 3.80 9.88 16.35
N GLU A 176 2.60 9.59 16.85
CA GLU A 176 2.33 8.38 17.63
C GLU A 176 2.53 7.10 16.81
N SER A 177 2.02 7.09 15.57
CA SER A 177 2.19 5.97 14.64
C SER A 177 3.66 5.81 14.20
N ALA A 178 4.39 6.92 14.05
CA ALA A 178 5.83 6.89 13.79
C ALA A 178 6.62 6.30 14.95
N LEU A 179 6.34 6.72 16.18
CA LEU A 179 6.95 6.15 17.39
C LEU A 179 6.60 4.68 17.56
N SER A 180 5.35 4.29 17.28
CA SER A 180 4.91 2.90 17.32
C SER A 180 5.68 2.04 16.33
N PHE A 181 5.87 2.51 15.08
CA PHE A 181 6.74 1.83 14.12
C PHE A 181 8.18 1.71 14.62
N LEU A 182 8.75 2.79 15.15
CA LEU A 182 10.12 2.83 15.68
C LEU A 182 10.33 1.93 16.91
N ARG A 183 9.26 1.55 17.63
CA ARG A 183 9.29 0.58 18.74
C ARG A 183 9.07 -0.86 18.27
N SER A 184 8.46 -1.05 17.11
CA SER A 184 8.24 -2.38 16.52
C SER A 184 9.56 -3.07 16.15
N GLU A 185 9.50 -4.38 15.95
CA GLU A 185 10.64 -5.18 15.47
C GLU A 185 11.19 -4.67 14.13
N PHE A 186 10.33 -4.21 13.24
CA PHE A 186 10.75 -3.61 11.96
C PHE A 186 11.53 -2.32 12.18
N GLY A 187 10.98 -1.38 12.94
CA GLY A 187 11.63 -0.09 13.18
C GLY A 187 12.93 -0.22 13.96
N ARG A 188 13.00 -1.11 14.96
CA ARG A 188 14.23 -1.39 15.70
C ARG A 188 15.36 -1.85 14.77
N ARG A 189 15.09 -2.81 13.89
CA ARG A 189 16.07 -3.30 12.89
C ARG A 189 16.51 -2.21 11.91
N MET A 190 15.65 -1.24 11.59
CA MET A 190 16.00 -0.17 10.66
C MET A 190 16.82 0.94 11.30
N LYS A 191 16.58 1.27 12.58
CA LYS A 191 17.31 2.32 13.30
C LYS A 191 18.83 2.11 13.32
N GLU A 192 19.26 0.86 13.29
CA GLU A 192 20.69 0.49 13.31
C GLU A 192 21.35 0.68 11.95
N LYS A 193 20.58 0.91 10.88
CA LYS A 193 21.11 1.09 9.52
C LYS A 193 21.49 2.54 9.26
N GLU A 194 22.71 2.75 8.76
CA GLU A 194 23.20 4.07 8.33
C GLU A 194 22.38 4.71 7.20
N SER A 195 21.59 3.91 6.49
CA SER A 195 20.73 4.32 5.37
C SER A 195 19.29 4.66 5.79
N PHE A 196 18.96 4.52 7.07
CA PHE A 196 17.65 4.88 7.61
C PHE A 196 17.58 6.38 7.89
N ARG A 197 16.54 7.04 7.38
CA ARG A 197 16.30 8.48 7.61
C ARG A 197 14.87 8.68 8.10
N ILE A 198 14.67 9.73 8.89
CA ILE A 198 13.36 10.19 9.30
C ILE A 198 13.16 11.57 8.69
N VAL A 199 12.07 11.75 7.96
CA VAL A 199 11.63 13.04 7.42
C VAL A 199 10.30 13.35 8.07
N THR A 200 10.19 14.53 8.66
CA THR A 200 8.96 14.97 9.33
C THR A 200 8.56 16.31 8.76
N ASP A 201 7.38 16.41 8.18
CA ASP A 201 6.75 17.70 7.87
C ASP A 201 5.80 18.08 9.00
N MET A 202 6.33 18.13 10.22
CA MET A 202 5.61 18.65 11.36
C MET A 202 5.93 20.13 11.48
N LYS A 203 4.90 20.97 11.63
CA LYS A 203 5.08 22.37 12.04
C LYS A 203 5.98 22.37 13.28
N ARG A 204 7.21 22.88 13.14
CA ARG A 204 8.14 23.01 14.26
C ARG A 204 7.71 24.19 15.11
N THR A 205 6.67 24.01 15.91
CA THR A 205 6.11 25.07 16.78
C THR A 205 7.11 25.60 17.82
N ASN A 206 8.25 24.91 18.01
CA ASN A 206 9.30 25.29 18.96
C ASN A 206 10.58 25.82 18.29
N GLU A 207 10.64 25.92 16.95
CA GLU A 207 11.69 26.69 16.31
C GLU A 207 11.20 28.13 16.22
N ALA A 208 11.82 29.02 16.99
CA ALA A 208 11.63 30.45 16.79
C ALA A 208 12.02 30.77 15.34
N ASP A 209 11.15 31.48 14.62
CA ASP A 209 11.43 31.97 13.29
C ASP A 209 12.78 32.67 13.28
N SER A 210 13.77 32.09 12.61
CA SER A 210 15.10 32.68 12.43
C SER A 210 15.07 33.91 11.52
N SER A 211 13.89 34.41 11.14
CA SER A 211 13.68 35.64 10.39
C SER A 211 13.62 36.89 11.28
N THR A 212 13.89 36.78 12.58
CA THR A 212 14.19 37.92 13.45
C THR A 212 15.56 37.72 14.12
N ALA A 213 16.64 37.93 13.35
CA ALA A 213 17.99 38.19 13.86
C ALA A 213 18.71 39.12 12.88
#